data_AF-A0A1H2N2N7-F1
#
_entry.id   AF-A0A1H2N2N7-F1
#
_cell.length_a   1.000
_cell.length_b   1.000
_cell.length_c   1.000
_cell.angle_alpha   90.00
_cell.angle_beta   90.00
_cell.angle_gamma   90.00
#
_symmetry.space_group_name_H-M   'P 1'
#
loop_
_entity.id
_entity.type
_entity.pdbx_description
1 polymer ?
#
loop_
_entity_poly.entity_id
_entity_poly.type
_entity_poly.pdbx_seq_one_letter_code
_entity_poly.pdbx_strand_id
1 'polypeptide(L)'
;MLTRVTTSQRVRPAEALRAAWSRVRAALPVAAPPTYAEPQDDPRVAWQRRLDRVRAALEQGRADLVEHGWTQRAWFSVAADGGAVRNASPAEAFDLVRPTSPVSGACLVGALLRRAEDPDRATTHDDVWGAVDELYEALHERMGHFSSPPGRVDTLARRHGKLQVLTAWNDDPTTRRDDVLDLLDRAVSRTLVGACNAS
;
A
#
# COMPACT_ATOMS: atom_id res chain seq x y z
N MET A 1 -39.65 70.20 -7.02
CA MET A 1 -39.44 69.17 -5.97
C MET A 1 -38.15 68.42 -6.28
N LEU A 2 -37.23 68.42 -5.30
CA LEU A 2 -36.11 67.48 -5.03
C LEU A 2 -35.04 67.26 -6.13
N THR A 3 -33.93 68.00 -6.09
CA THR A 3 -32.63 67.67 -5.43
C THR A 3 -31.88 66.49 -6.07
N ARG A 4 -30.72 66.75 -6.68
CA ARG A 4 -29.56 65.85 -6.61
C ARG A 4 -28.27 66.67 -6.52
N VAL A 5 -27.82 66.83 -5.27
CA VAL A 5 -26.45 67.20 -4.93
C VAL A 5 -25.57 66.00 -5.30
N THR A 6 -24.68 66.17 -6.27
CA THR A 6 -23.63 65.21 -6.58
C THR A 6 -22.49 65.39 -5.56
N THR A 7 -22.46 64.52 -4.57
CA THR A 7 -21.37 64.43 -3.60
C THR A 7 -20.09 64.02 -4.33
N SER A 8 -19.16 64.97 -4.50
CA SER A 8 -17.80 64.69 -4.97
C SER A 8 -17.07 63.89 -3.90
N GLN A 9 -16.91 62.60 -4.14
CA GLN A 9 -16.26 61.65 -3.24
C GLN A 9 -14.74 61.87 -3.32
N ARG A 10 -14.19 62.70 -2.43
CA ARG A 10 -12.75 62.80 -2.23
C ARG A 10 -12.25 61.50 -1.60
N VAL A 11 -11.63 60.66 -2.42
CA VAL A 11 -10.93 59.44 -1.99
C VAL A 11 -9.88 59.86 -0.95
N ARG A 12 -9.92 59.23 0.23
CA ARG A 12 -9.00 59.57 1.32
C ARG A 12 -7.57 59.21 0.89
N PRO A 13 -6.56 60.06 1.14
CA PRO A 13 -5.20 59.85 0.64
C PRO A 13 -4.59 58.50 1.03
N ALA A 14 -5.00 57.92 2.16
CA ALA A 14 -4.59 56.59 2.60
C ALA A 14 -5.09 55.43 1.72
N GLU A 15 -6.22 55.58 1.04
CA GLU A 15 -6.77 54.58 0.12
C GLU A 15 -6.09 54.65 -1.25
N ALA A 16 -5.78 55.87 -1.71
CA ALA A 16 -4.98 56.08 -2.91
C ALA A 16 -3.56 55.51 -2.74
N LEU A 17 -2.95 55.69 -1.57
CA LEU A 17 -1.64 55.12 -1.25
C LEU A 17 -1.70 53.59 -1.22
N ARG A 18 -2.71 52.98 -0.57
CA ARG A 18 -2.89 51.52 -0.57
C ARG A 18 -3.08 50.95 -1.97
N ALA A 19 -3.85 51.63 -2.83
CA ALA A 19 -4.06 51.22 -4.21
C ALA A 19 -2.80 51.37 -5.07
N ALA A 20 -1.97 52.38 -4.82
CA ALA A 20 -0.67 52.53 -5.48
C ALA A 20 0.30 51.42 -5.05
N TRP A 21 0.38 51.14 -3.75
CA TRP A 21 1.24 50.08 -3.20
C TRP A 21 0.84 48.68 -3.66
N SER A 22 -0.46 48.39 -3.80
CA SER A 22 -0.91 47.09 -4.31
C SER A 22 -0.55 46.88 -5.78
N ARG A 23 -0.60 47.93 -6.61
CA ARG A 23 -0.15 47.87 -8.02
C ARG A 23 1.35 47.70 -8.14
N VAL A 24 2.14 48.38 -7.30
CA VAL A 24 3.59 48.19 -7.25
C VAL A 24 3.92 46.75 -6.86
N ARG A 25 3.24 46.21 -5.85
CA ARG A 25 3.43 44.81 -5.42
C ARG A 25 3.04 43.80 -6.49
N ALA A 26 2.01 44.08 -7.27
CA ALA A 26 1.57 43.24 -8.39
C ALA A 26 2.48 43.34 -9.63
N ALA A 27 3.19 44.47 -9.79
CA ALA A 27 4.12 44.71 -10.89
C ALA A 27 5.56 44.27 -10.59
N LEU A 28 5.88 43.96 -9.32
CA LEU A 28 7.17 43.38 -8.96
C LEU A 28 7.22 41.94 -9.50
N PRO A 29 8.21 41.60 -10.34
CA PRO A 29 8.37 40.23 -10.80
C PRO A 29 8.64 39.34 -9.59
N VAL A 30 7.68 38.47 -9.26
CA VAL A 30 7.92 37.36 -8.35
C VAL A 30 8.90 36.46 -9.06
N ALA A 31 10.15 36.43 -8.59
CA ALA A 31 11.13 35.48 -9.08
C ALA A 31 10.48 34.08 -9.01
N ALA A 32 10.51 33.35 -10.13
CA ALA A 32 10.07 31.97 -10.12
C ALA A 32 10.81 31.26 -8.97
N PRO A 33 10.12 30.46 -8.14
CA PRO A 33 10.80 29.72 -7.09
C PRO A 33 11.95 28.94 -7.76
N PRO A 34 13.16 28.94 -7.18
CA PRO A 34 14.24 28.16 -7.73
C PRO A 34 13.72 26.73 -7.90
N THR A 35 13.99 26.14 -9.07
CA THR A 35 13.67 24.73 -9.31
C THR A 35 14.53 23.94 -8.35
N TYR A 36 13.98 23.59 -7.18
CA TYR A 36 14.61 22.66 -6.27
C TYR A 36 14.63 21.33 -7.00
N ALA A 37 15.79 20.92 -7.49
CA ALA A 37 15.99 19.51 -7.80
C ALA A 37 15.83 18.78 -6.46
N GLU A 38 14.76 18.00 -6.32
CA GLU A 38 14.65 17.11 -5.17
C GLU A 38 15.93 16.28 -5.11
N PRO A 39 16.62 16.22 -3.96
CA PRO A 39 17.77 15.35 -3.81
C PRO A 39 17.34 13.93 -4.20
N GLN A 40 17.91 13.43 -5.29
CA GLN A 40 17.60 12.09 -5.74
C GLN A 40 18.16 11.14 -4.68
N ASP A 41 17.27 10.46 -3.94
CA ASP A 41 17.65 9.47 -2.94
C ASP A 41 18.66 8.49 -3.57
N ASP A 42 19.72 8.16 -2.83
CA ASP A 42 20.65 7.10 -3.22
C ASP A 42 19.84 5.85 -3.61
N PRO A 43 19.97 5.34 -4.85
CA PRO A 43 19.21 4.17 -5.32
C PRO A 43 19.29 2.98 -4.35
N ARG A 44 20.42 2.83 -3.66
CA ARG A 44 20.63 1.79 -2.64
C ARG A 44 19.74 2.00 -1.42
N VAL A 45 19.69 3.23 -0.91
CA VAL A 45 18.85 3.59 0.24
C VAL A 45 17.36 3.47 -0.14
N ALA A 46 16.99 3.90 -1.35
CA ALA A 46 15.63 3.73 -1.86
C ALA A 46 15.22 2.25 -1.95
N TRP A 47 16.14 1.40 -2.43
CA TRP A 47 15.94 -0.04 -2.49
C TRP A 47 15.83 -0.70 -1.11
N GLN A 48 16.69 -0.34 -0.16
CA GLN A 48 16.62 -0.84 1.23
C GLN A 48 15.29 -0.46 1.88
N ARG A 49 14.89 0.81 1.79
CA ARG A 49 13.59 1.29 2.28
C ARG A 49 12.42 0.52 1.65
N ARG A 50 12.53 0.16 0.37
CA ARG A 50 11.51 -0.66 -0.28
C ARG A 50 11.47 -2.07 0.30
N LEU A 51 12.61 -2.73 0.49
CA LEU A 51 12.65 -4.05 1.13
C LEU A 51 12.08 -4.02 2.55
N ASP A 52 12.34 -2.95 3.30
CA ASP A 52 11.77 -2.75 4.64
C ASP A 52 10.24 -2.66 4.61
N ARG A 53 9.67 -1.94 3.64
CA ARG A 53 8.20 -1.87 3.50
C ARG A 53 7.59 -3.19 3.04
N VAL A 54 8.25 -3.90 2.11
CA VAL A 54 7.81 -5.24 1.69
C VAL A 54 7.85 -6.22 2.86
N ARG A 55 8.91 -6.19 3.66
CA ARG A 55 9.04 -6.96 4.90
C ARG A 55 7.90 -6.66 5.86
N ALA A 56 7.62 -5.38 6.10
CA ALA A 56 6.54 -4.96 6.98
C ALA A 56 5.18 -5.49 6.49
N ALA A 57 4.92 -5.45 5.18
CA ALA A 57 3.69 -6.02 4.61
C ALA A 57 3.57 -7.53 4.86
N LEU A 58 4.67 -8.29 4.71
CA LEU A 58 4.72 -9.73 4.98
C LEU A 58 4.51 -10.05 6.47
N GLU A 59 5.21 -9.36 7.36
CA GLU A 59 5.09 -9.54 8.82
C GLU A 59 3.68 -9.22 9.32
N GLN A 60 3.05 -8.18 8.77
CA GLN A 60 1.67 -7.83 9.06
C GLN A 60 0.70 -8.89 8.53
N GLY A 61 0.85 -9.35 7.28
CA GLY A 61 0.03 -10.43 6.75
C GLY A 61 0.14 -11.71 7.60
N ARG A 62 1.34 -12.02 8.11
CA ARG A 62 1.55 -13.11 9.06
C ARG A 62 0.78 -12.90 10.36
N ALA A 63 0.87 -11.70 10.96
CA ALA A 63 0.15 -11.38 12.18
C ALA A 63 -1.37 -11.56 12.01
N ASP A 64 -1.92 -11.15 10.86
CA ASP A 64 -3.34 -11.27 10.55
C ASP A 64 -3.80 -12.72 10.46
N LEU A 65 -3.00 -13.57 9.80
CA LEU A 65 -3.31 -15.00 9.73
C LEU A 65 -3.20 -15.67 11.09
N VAL A 66 -2.35 -15.17 12.00
CA VAL A 66 -2.26 -15.65 13.39
C VAL A 66 -3.49 -15.23 14.18
N GLU A 67 -3.87 -13.96 14.10
CA GLU A 67 -4.96 -13.34 14.86
C GLU A 67 -6.35 -13.79 14.38
N HIS A 68 -6.60 -13.67 13.08
CA HIS A 68 -7.93 -13.94 12.50
C HIS A 68 -8.08 -15.35 11.99
N GLY A 69 -6.99 -16.12 11.87
CA GLY A 69 -7.01 -17.47 11.32
C GLY A 69 -6.81 -17.50 9.81
N TRP A 70 -6.59 -18.71 9.30
CA TRP A 70 -6.31 -18.97 7.89
C TRP A 70 -7.46 -19.75 7.25
N THR A 71 -7.79 -19.41 6.00
CA THR A 71 -8.78 -20.13 5.20
C THR A 71 -8.24 -20.53 3.81
N GLN A 72 -8.88 -21.53 3.23
CA GLN A 72 -8.63 -22.06 1.89
C GLN A 72 -9.89 -21.97 1.04
N ARG A 73 -9.71 -21.94 -0.28
CA ARG A 73 -10.77 -21.98 -1.30
C ARG A 73 -11.74 -20.80 -1.24
N ALA A 74 -11.34 -19.74 -0.55
CA ALA A 74 -12.02 -18.46 -0.44
C ALA A 74 -11.02 -17.40 0.01
N TRP A 75 -11.30 -16.13 -0.28
CA TRP A 75 -10.46 -15.03 0.19
C TRP A 75 -10.60 -14.81 1.70
N PHE A 76 -11.82 -14.95 2.20
CA PHE A 76 -12.17 -14.73 3.59
C PHE A 76 -13.16 -15.78 4.08
N SER A 77 -13.17 -15.97 5.39
CA SER A 77 -14.22 -16.68 6.11
C SER A 77 -14.84 -15.73 7.14
N VAL A 78 -16.12 -15.92 7.42
CA VAL A 78 -16.92 -15.10 8.33
C VAL A 78 -17.69 -15.98 9.29
N ALA A 79 -18.05 -15.42 10.44
CA ALA A 79 -19.00 -16.05 11.35
C ALA A 79 -20.37 -16.16 10.66
N ALA A 80 -20.98 -17.33 10.75
CA ALA A 80 -22.35 -17.61 10.40
C ALA A 80 -23.23 -17.57 11.66
N ASP A 81 -24.54 -17.55 11.45
CA ASP A 81 -25.51 -17.65 12.54
C ASP A 81 -25.25 -18.90 13.39
N GLY A 82 -25.24 -18.73 14.72
CA GLY A 82 -24.92 -19.81 15.65
C GLY A 82 -23.42 -20.05 15.89
N GLY A 83 -22.54 -19.17 15.40
CA GLY A 83 -21.11 -19.20 15.73
C GLY A 83 -20.26 -20.15 14.89
N ALA A 84 -20.85 -20.81 13.89
CA ALA A 84 -20.10 -21.58 12.90
C ALA A 84 -19.28 -20.65 11.99
N VAL A 85 -18.16 -21.11 11.45
CA VAL A 85 -17.38 -20.36 10.44
C VAL A 85 -17.71 -20.88 9.06
N ARG A 86 -17.97 -19.97 8.11
CA ARG A 86 -18.19 -20.29 6.69
C ARG A 86 -17.28 -19.48 5.79
N ASN A 87 -17.01 -20.00 4.60
CA ASN A 87 -16.35 -19.23 3.55
C ASN A 87 -17.28 -18.10 3.05
N ALA A 88 -16.70 -16.93 2.83
CA ALA A 88 -17.37 -15.83 2.16
C ALA A 88 -17.54 -16.16 0.67
N SER A 89 -18.67 -15.78 0.10
CA SER A 89 -18.91 -15.86 -1.33
C SER A 89 -18.02 -14.85 -2.09
N PRO A 90 -17.79 -15.04 -3.40
CA PRO A 90 -17.04 -14.06 -4.19
C PRO A 90 -17.65 -12.65 -4.17
N ALA A 91 -18.98 -12.53 -4.06
CA ALA A 91 -19.65 -11.24 -3.96
C ALA A 91 -19.36 -10.54 -2.63
N GLU A 92 -19.39 -11.28 -1.51
CA GLU A 92 -19.06 -10.75 -0.18
C GLU A 92 -17.58 -10.37 -0.05
N ALA A 93 -16.69 -11.08 -0.76
CA ALA A 93 -15.25 -10.92 -0.60
C ALA A 93 -14.77 -9.48 -0.83
N PHE A 94 -15.36 -8.75 -1.78
CA PHE A 94 -14.96 -7.37 -2.08
C PHE A 94 -15.23 -6.39 -0.93
N ASP A 95 -16.34 -6.56 -0.22
CA ASP A 95 -16.65 -5.73 0.97
C ASP A 95 -15.77 -6.10 2.17
N LEU A 96 -15.33 -7.36 2.23
CA LEU A 96 -14.47 -7.90 3.29
C LEU A 96 -12.98 -7.54 3.13
N VAL A 97 -12.56 -7.00 1.97
CA VAL A 97 -11.20 -6.43 1.81
C VAL A 97 -11.01 -5.19 2.69
N ARG A 98 -12.09 -4.51 3.09
CA ARG A 98 -11.98 -3.39 4.04
C ARG A 98 -11.55 -3.91 5.41
N PRO A 99 -10.50 -3.34 6.04
CA PRO A 99 -10.01 -3.81 7.34
C PRO A 99 -11.02 -3.72 8.48
N THR A 100 -12.00 -2.81 8.39
CA THR A 100 -13.06 -2.66 9.37
C THR A 100 -14.10 -3.77 9.32
N SER A 101 -14.18 -4.51 8.21
CA SER A 101 -15.13 -5.61 8.05
C SER A 101 -14.68 -6.82 8.88
N PRO A 102 -15.54 -7.40 9.73
CA PRO A 102 -15.16 -8.54 10.56
C PRO A 102 -14.93 -9.79 9.70
N VAL A 103 -13.82 -10.48 9.95
CA VAL A 103 -13.50 -11.78 9.35
C VAL A 103 -13.06 -12.77 10.43
N SER A 104 -13.32 -14.04 10.17
CA SER A 104 -12.92 -15.18 11.02
C SER A 104 -11.79 -15.99 10.39
N GLY A 105 -11.22 -15.49 9.29
CA GLY A 105 -10.03 -16.02 8.64
C GLY A 105 -9.83 -15.42 7.27
N ALA A 106 -8.59 -15.40 6.80
CA ALA A 106 -8.22 -14.94 5.48
C ALA A 106 -7.31 -15.97 4.80
N CYS A 107 -7.32 -16.03 3.46
CA CYS A 107 -6.25 -16.71 2.74
C CYS A 107 -4.99 -15.84 2.73
N LEU A 108 -3.85 -16.41 2.33
CA LEU A 108 -2.58 -15.68 2.24
C LEU A 108 -2.70 -14.36 1.46
N VAL A 109 -3.34 -14.40 0.29
CA VAL A 109 -3.53 -13.22 -0.56
C VAL A 109 -4.53 -12.23 0.03
N GLY A 110 -5.64 -12.73 0.59
CA GLY A 110 -6.67 -11.91 1.21
C GLY A 110 -6.15 -11.11 2.40
N ALA A 111 -5.25 -11.71 3.20
CA ALA A 111 -4.60 -11.03 4.32
C ALA A 111 -3.76 -9.83 3.84
N LEU A 112 -2.94 -10.01 2.79
CA LEU A 112 -2.14 -8.92 2.24
C LEU A 112 -2.99 -7.83 1.59
N LEU A 113 -4.04 -8.19 0.86
CA LEU A 113 -4.94 -7.23 0.21
C LEU A 113 -5.70 -6.37 1.22
N ARG A 114 -6.19 -6.95 2.33
CA ARG A 114 -6.79 -6.15 3.42
C ARG A 114 -5.84 -5.05 3.90
N ARG A 115 -4.52 -5.32 3.95
CA ARG A 115 -3.54 -4.33 4.40
C ARG A 115 -3.27 -3.21 3.40
N ALA A 116 -3.40 -3.44 2.10
CA ALA A 116 -3.32 -2.36 1.11
C ALA A 116 -4.50 -1.38 1.20
N GLU A 117 -5.65 -1.84 1.71
CA GLU A 117 -6.88 -1.05 1.85
C GLU A 117 -7.03 -0.42 3.25
N ASP A 118 -6.01 -0.51 4.11
CA ASP A 118 -6.00 0.05 5.47
C ASP A 118 -5.54 1.51 5.45
N PRO A 119 -6.45 2.49 5.63
CA PRO A 119 -6.10 3.91 5.52
C PRO A 119 -5.16 4.38 6.65
N ASP A 120 -5.11 3.65 7.77
CA ASP A 120 -4.28 3.99 8.92
C ASP A 120 -2.88 3.36 8.83
N ARG A 121 -2.57 2.62 7.76
CA ARG A 121 -1.26 1.98 7.56
C ARG A 121 -0.50 2.58 6.39
N ALA A 122 0.83 2.53 6.51
CA ALA A 122 1.76 3.00 5.48
C ALA A 122 1.94 2.01 4.32
N THR A 123 1.31 0.83 4.37
CA THR A 123 1.46 -0.23 3.36
C THR A 123 0.74 0.17 2.08
N THR A 124 1.49 0.31 0.98
CA THR A 124 0.91 0.64 -0.34
C THR A 124 0.62 -0.61 -1.17
N HIS A 125 -0.18 -0.48 -2.24
CA HIS A 125 -0.37 -1.56 -3.22
C HIS A 125 0.95 -2.05 -3.82
N ASP A 126 1.94 -1.16 -4.00
CA ASP A 126 3.27 -1.53 -4.51
C ASP A 126 4.07 -2.38 -3.52
N ASP A 127 3.92 -2.12 -2.21
CA ASP A 127 4.55 -2.92 -1.16
C ASP A 127 3.89 -4.32 -1.11
N VAL A 128 2.57 -4.40 -1.26
CA VAL A 128 1.84 -5.68 -1.36
C VAL A 128 2.27 -6.46 -2.60
N TRP A 129 2.42 -5.81 -3.76
CA TRP A 129 2.96 -6.50 -4.93
C TRP A 129 4.40 -6.96 -4.74
N GLY A 130 5.23 -6.20 -4.01
CA GLY A 130 6.55 -6.66 -3.60
C GLY A 130 6.48 -7.88 -2.68
N ALA A 131 5.51 -7.94 -1.76
CA ALA A 131 5.29 -9.10 -0.90
C ALA A 131 4.86 -10.33 -1.71
N VAL A 132 3.98 -10.16 -2.71
CA VAL A 132 3.61 -11.21 -3.67
C VAL A 132 4.83 -11.71 -4.45
N ASP A 133 5.69 -10.79 -4.89
CA ASP A 133 6.92 -11.13 -5.60
C ASP A 133 7.82 -12.02 -4.72
N GLU A 134 8.05 -11.66 -3.46
CA GLU A 134 8.89 -12.45 -2.55
C GLU A 134 8.27 -13.77 -2.09
N LEU A 135 6.95 -13.81 -1.86
CA LEU A 135 6.25 -15.05 -1.54
C LEU A 135 6.35 -16.08 -2.66
N TYR A 136 6.22 -15.64 -3.91
CA TYR A 136 6.38 -16.52 -5.05
C TYR A 136 7.79 -17.09 -5.13
N GLU A 137 8.81 -16.25 -4.98
CA GLU A 137 10.20 -16.72 -5.01
C GLU A 137 10.51 -17.64 -3.82
N ALA A 138 9.99 -17.36 -2.63
CA ALA A 138 10.10 -18.25 -1.47
C ALA A 138 9.43 -19.61 -1.71
N LEU A 139 8.27 -19.63 -2.38
CA LEU A 139 7.59 -20.87 -2.75
C LEU A 139 8.42 -21.64 -3.78
N HIS A 140 9.00 -20.94 -4.75
CA HIS A 140 9.86 -21.54 -5.76
C HIS A 140 11.11 -22.20 -5.13
N GLU A 141 11.75 -21.54 -4.16
CA GLU A 141 12.86 -22.11 -3.38
C GLU A 141 12.43 -23.31 -2.55
N ARG A 142 11.27 -23.23 -1.91
CA ARG A 142 10.72 -24.34 -1.13
C ARG A 142 10.50 -25.59 -1.98
N MET A 143 10.17 -25.41 -3.27
CA MET A 143 10.06 -26.51 -4.24
C MET A 143 11.42 -26.97 -4.80
N GLY A 144 12.53 -26.38 -4.36
CA GLY A 144 13.88 -26.75 -4.79
C GLY A 144 14.34 -26.06 -6.08
N HIS A 145 13.66 -25.01 -6.53
CA HIS A 145 14.04 -24.25 -7.72
C HIS A 145 14.92 -23.04 -7.38
N PHE A 146 15.65 -22.55 -8.38
CA PHE A 146 16.43 -21.31 -8.26
C PHE A 146 15.50 -20.10 -8.24
N SER A 147 15.71 -19.20 -7.28
CA SER A 147 14.98 -17.94 -7.20
C SER A 147 15.72 -16.77 -7.84
N SER A 148 14.95 -15.73 -8.15
CA SER A 148 15.49 -14.41 -8.45
C SER A 148 16.01 -13.71 -7.19
N PRO A 149 16.96 -12.76 -7.35
CA PRO A 149 17.41 -11.92 -6.24
C PRO A 149 16.25 -11.18 -5.56
N PRO A 150 16.30 -10.98 -4.22
CA PRO A 150 15.29 -10.22 -3.50
C PRO A 150 15.14 -8.78 -4.02
N GLY A 151 13.94 -8.24 -3.91
CA GLY A 151 13.61 -6.87 -4.31
C GLY A 151 13.44 -6.69 -5.81
N ARG A 152 13.43 -7.77 -6.61
CA ARG A 152 13.10 -7.70 -8.04
C ARG A 152 11.68 -7.13 -8.21
N VAL A 153 11.54 -6.17 -9.12
CA VAL A 153 10.24 -5.62 -9.53
C VAL A 153 9.86 -6.27 -10.84
N ASP A 154 8.78 -7.04 -10.85
CA ASP A 154 8.27 -7.68 -12.06
C ASP A 154 7.15 -6.87 -12.73
N THR A 155 6.89 -7.18 -14.00
CA THR A 155 5.78 -6.59 -14.74
C THR A 155 4.43 -7.00 -14.14
N LEU A 156 3.40 -6.18 -14.31
CA LEU A 156 2.06 -6.46 -13.77
C LEU A 156 1.51 -7.82 -14.24
N ALA A 157 1.70 -8.17 -15.51
CA ALA A 157 1.28 -9.46 -16.04
C ALA A 157 1.95 -10.65 -15.33
N ARG A 158 3.25 -10.52 -15.04
CA ARG A 158 4.01 -11.56 -14.32
C ARG A 158 3.58 -11.64 -12.86
N ARG A 159 3.31 -10.49 -12.21
CA ARG A 159 2.75 -10.43 -10.85
C ARG A 159 1.38 -11.10 -10.74
N HIS A 160 0.50 -10.90 -11.72
CA HIS A 160 -0.78 -11.61 -11.76
C HIS A 160 -0.59 -13.13 -11.89
N GLY A 161 0.34 -13.60 -12.73
CA GLY A 161 0.67 -15.02 -12.83
C GLY A 161 1.20 -15.59 -11.50
N LYS A 162 2.09 -14.87 -10.82
CA LYS A 162 2.58 -15.26 -9.48
C LYS A 162 1.45 -15.35 -8.45
N LEU A 163 0.54 -14.37 -8.45
CA LEU A 163 -0.62 -14.35 -7.57
C LEU A 163 -1.53 -15.57 -7.79
N GLN A 164 -1.76 -15.95 -9.05
CA GLN A 164 -2.52 -17.14 -9.41
C GLN A 164 -1.85 -18.42 -8.88
N VAL A 165 -0.53 -18.55 -9.02
CA VAL A 165 0.23 -19.69 -8.48
C VAL A 165 0.12 -19.76 -6.95
N LEU A 166 0.30 -18.64 -6.27
CA LEU A 166 0.17 -18.57 -4.80
C LEU A 166 -1.24 -18.91 -4.33
N THR A 167 -2.26 -18.45 -5.06
CA THR A 167 -3.68 -18.77 -4.76
C THR A 167 -3.94 -20.26 -4.94
N ALA A 168 -3.46 -20.85 -6.05
CA ALA A 168 -3.60 -22.28 -6.30
C ALA A 168 -2.88 -23.12 -5.25
N TRP A 169 -1.67 -22.72 -4.83
CA TRP A 169 -0.93 -23.39 -3.77
C TRP A 169 -1.61 -23.26 -2.40
N ASN A 170 -2.14 -22.09 -2.05
CA ASN A 170 -2.90 -21.89 -0.81
C ASN A 170 -4.13 -22.80 -0.76
N ASP A 171 -4.81 -22.97 -1.91
CA ASP A 171 -6.05 -23.74 -2.02
C ASP A 171 -5.84 -25.25 -2.22
N ASP A 172 -4.59 -25.70 -2.34
CA ASP A 172 -4.26 -27.11 -2.41
C ASP A 172 -4.70 -27.81 -1.10
N PRO A 173 -5.42 -28.94 -1.18
CA PRO A 173 -5.95 -29.63 0.00
C PRO A 173 -4.88 -30.19 0.94
N THR A 174 -3.64 -30.28 0.48
CA THR A 174 -2.49 -30.73 1.29
C THR A 174 -1.82 -29.59 2.04
N THR A 175 -1.97 -28.35 1.58
CA THR A 175 -1.45 -27.16 2.27
C THR A 175 -2.11 -27.01 3.63
N ARG A 176 -1.32 -26.66 4.65
CA ARG A 176 -1.77 -26.38 6.01
C ARG A 176 -1.42 -24.95 6.40
N ARG A 177 -2.05 -24.47 7.48
CA ARG A 177 -1.76 -23.15 8.07
C ARG A 177 -0.26 -22.96 8.33
N ASP A 178 0.37 -23.98 8.91
CA ASP A 178 1.78 -23.93 9.26
C ASP A 178 2.68 -23.82 8.01
N ASP A 179 2.27 -24.40 6.88
CA ASP A 179 2.98 -24.25 5.61
C ASP A 179 2.93 -22.80 5.12
N VAL A 180 1.79 -22.13 5.27
CA VAL A 180 1.61 -20.72 4.89
C VAL A 180 2.43 -19.79 5.78
N LEU A 181 2.46 -20.07 7.09
CA LEU A 181 3.28 -19.31 8.03
C LEU A 181 4.78 -19.52 7.76
N ASP A 182 5.23 -20.75 7.50
CA ASP A 182 6.61 -21.05 7.07
C ASP A 182 6.96 -20.31 5.76
N LEU A 183 6.05 -20.28 4.79
CA LEU A 183 6.27 -19.57 3.54
C LEU A 183 6.45 -18.05 3.76
N LEU A 184 5.63 -17.44 4.62
CA LEU A 184 5.77 -16.04 5.02
C LEU A 184 7.12 -15.78 5.71
N ASP A 185 7.52 -16.65 6.63
CA ASP A 185 8.79 -16.53 7.36
C ASP A 185 10.00 -16.64 6.41
N ARG A 186 9.92 -17.49 5.38
CA ARG A 186 10.92 -17.56 4.30
C ARG A 186 10.95 -16.28 3.46
N ALA A 187 9.80 -15.75 3.07
CA ALA A 187 9.72 -14.51 2.31
C ALA A 187 10.27 -13.31 3.11
N VAL A 188 9.97 -13.22 4.41
CA VAL A 188 10.57 -12.23 5.32
C VAL A 188 12.09 -12.41 5.36
N SER A 189 12.58 -13.63 5.51
CA SER A 189 14.03 -13.92 5.52
C SER A 189 14.71 -13.47 4.23
N ARG A 190 14.07 -13.66 3.06
CA ARG A 190 14.59 -13.17 1.77
C ARG A 190 14.76 -11.65 1.75
N THR A 191 13.82 -10.89 2.30
CA THR A 191 13.95 -9.42 2.38
C THR A 191 15.11 -8.99 3.28
N LEU A 192 15.33 -9.67 4.40
CA LEU A 192 16.45 -9.41 5.31
C LEU A 192 17.80 -9.71 4.65
N VAL A 193 17.92 -10.88 4.02
CA VAL A 193 19.14 -11.28 3.29
C VAL A 193 19.41 -10.30 2.14
N GLY A 194 18.38 -9.87 1.42
CA GLY A 194 18.49 -8.80 0.44
C GLY A 194 19.11 -7.54 1.06
N ALA A 195 18.50 -6.99 2.11
CA ALA A 195 18.98 -5.78 2.76
C ALA A 195 20.45 -5.87 3.24
N CYS A 196 20.86 -7.03 3.75
CA CYS A 196 22.25 -7.28 4.17
C CYS A 196 23.23 -7.44 3.00
N ASN A 197 22.86 -8.16 1.94
CA ASN A 197 23.75 -8.40 0.79
C ASN A 197 23.98 -7.15 -0.07
N ALA A 198 23.17 -6.11 0.11
CA ALA A 198 23.42 -4.81 -0.47
C ALA A 198 24.27 -3.90 0.42
N SER A 199 24.78 -4.36 1.58
CA SER A 199 25.65 -3.60 2.52
C SER A 199 27.13 -3.69 2.18
#